data_AF-A0A842PQP7-F1
#
_entry.id   AF-A0A842PQP7-F1
#
_cell.length_a   1.000
_cell.length_b   1.000
_cell.length_c   1.000
_cell.angle_alpha   90.00
_cell.angle_beta   90.00
_cell.angle_gamma   90.00
#
_symmetry.space_group_name_H-M   'P 1'
#
loop_
_entity.id
_entity.type
_entity.pdbx_description
1 polymer ?
#
loop_
_entity_poly.entity_id
_entity_poly.type
_entity_poly.pdbx_seq_one_letter_code
_entity_poly.pdbx_strand_id
1 'polypeptide(L)'
;MAGGREETVDDLEILLVFYRSDDPVLFTGEVAEAIDFSNQGTLPRLKKLANSGLLESKSGGKVPVWWLSNEGVEMVTESLDS
;
A
#
# COMPACT_ATOMS: atom_id res chain seq x y z
N MET A 1 -27.97 1.60 -8.32
CA MET A 1 -27.36 1.43 -6.99
C MET A 1 -26.07 0.67 -7.20
N ALA A 2 -24.91 1.30 -7.02
CA ALA A 2 -23.61 0.62 -7.11
C ALA A 2 -22.81 0.99 -5.85
N GLY A 3 -23.33 0.57 -4.70
CA GLY A 3 -22.58 0.59 -3.44
C GLY A 3 -21.92 -0.77 -3.26
N GLY A 4 -20.91 -1.06 -4.09
CA GLY A 4 -20.02 -2.20 -3.88
C GLY A 4 -19.08 -1.89 -2.73
N ARG A 5 -19.60 -1.94 -1.51
CA ARG A 5 -18.84 -1.92 -0.27
C ARG A 5 -18.90 -3.35 0.29
N GLU A 6 -17.80 -3.81 0.90
CA GLU A 6 -17.46 -5.21 1.22
C GLU A 6 -16.72 -5.83 0.01
N GLU A 7 -15.42 -6.11 0.03
CA GLU A 7 -14.68 -6.91 1.01
C GLU A 7 -13.16 -6.91 0.70
N THR A 8 -12.49 -5.77 0.64
CA THR A 8 -11.04 -5.76 0.37
C THR A 8 -10.41 -4.62 1.12
N VAL A 9 -9.33 -4.87 1.88
CA VAL A 9 -8.46 -3.79 2.37
C VAL A 9 -8.29 -2.81 1.22
N ASP A 10 -8.76 -1.59 1.43
CA ASP A 10 -8.80 -0.58 0.40
C ASP A 10 -7.37 -0.28 -0.03
N ASP A 11 -7.17 -0.17 -1.34
CA ASP A 11 -5.88 0.21 -1.93
C ASP A 11 -5.38 1.51 -1.25
N LEU A 12 -6.30 2.42 -0.88
CA LEU A 12 -6.02 3.63 -0.09
C LEU A 12 -5.54 3.35 1.34
N GLU A 13 -6.11 2.38 2.06
CA GLU A 13 -5.66 2.02 3.41
C GLU A 13 -4.21 1.52 3.38
N ILE A 14 -3.84 0.74 2.36
CA ILE A 14 -2.45 0.31 2.16
C ILE A 14 -1.53 1.51 1.93
N LEU A 15 -1.92 2.46 1.06
CA LEU A 15 -1.12 3.67 0.82
C LEU A 15 -1.00 4.54 2.06
N LEU A 16 -2.06 4.62 2.88
CA LEU A 16 -2.08 5.35 4.15
C LEU A 16 -1.11 4.77 5.18
N VAL A 17 -0.87 3.46 5.18
CA VAL A 17 0.17 2.84 6.04
C VAL A 17 1.53 3.46 5.74
N PHE A 18 1.92 3.55 4.46
CA PHE A 18 3.19 4.17 4.08
C PHE A 18 3.22 5.67 4.36
N TYR A 19 2.09 6.38 4.14
CA TYR A 19 2.01 7.83 4.36
C TYR A 19 2.11 8.20 5.84
N ARG A 20 1.57 7.37 6.73
CA ARG A 20 1.55 7.59 8.19
C ARG A 20 2.75 6.98 8.91
N SER A 21 3.50 6.11 8.24
CA SER A 21 4.68 5.47 8.80
C SER A 21 5.82 6.48 8.96
N ASP A 22 6.56 6.37 10.07
CA ASP A 22 7.80 7.14 10.27
C ASP A 22 8.92 6.60 9.35
N ASP A 23 8.91 5.28 9.10
CA ASP A 23 9.80 4.64 8.17
C ASP A 23 9.35 4.88 6.72
N PRO A 24 10.22 5.45 5.85
CA PRO A 24 9.89 5.75 4.46
C PRO A 24 9.78 4.50 3.58
N VAL A 25 10.21 3.34 4.09
CA VAL A 25 10.29 2.08 3.36
C VAL A 25 9.82 0.96 4.29
N LEU A 26 8.87 0.15 3.82
CA LEU A 26 8.31 -0.97 4.60
C LEU A 26 8.46 -2.30 3.87
N PHE A 27 8.58 -3.37 4.64
CA PHE A 27 8.45 -4.75 4.17
C PHE A 27 6.98 -5.15 4.07
N THR A 28 6.68 -6.16 3.25
CA THR A 28 5.31 -6.70 3.13
C THR A 28 4.74 -7.18 4.46
N GLY A 29 5.59 -7.69 5.37
CA GLY A 29 5.17 -8.12 6.71
C GLY A 29 4.65 -6.96 7.56
N GLU A 30 5.39 -5.85 7.59
CA GLU A 30 5.01 -4.66 8.36
C GLU A 30 3.70 -4.07 7.85
N VAL A 31 3.55 -3.99 6.53
CA VAL A 31 2.28 -3.53 5.93
C VAL A 31 1.15 -4.48 6.31
N ALA A 32 1.36 -5.79 6.23
CA ALA A 32 0.35 -6.79 6.55
C ALA A 32 -0.10 -6.73 8.02
N GLU A 33 0.84 -6.52 8.94
CA GLU A 33 0.55 -6.31 10.36
C GLU A 33 -0.23 -5.01 10.59
N ALA A 34 0.11 -3.92 9.90
CA ALA A 34 -0.57 -2.63 10.04
C ALA A 34 -2.05 -2.67 9.61
N ILE A 35 -2.40 -3.51 8.64
CA ILE A 35 -3.79 -3.66 8.12
C ILE A 35 -4.50 -4.92 8.65
N ASP A 36 -3.94 -5.60 9.66
CA ASP A 36 -4.44 -6.87 10.21
C ASP A 36 -4.79 -7.91 9.12
N PHE A 37 -3.85 -8.14 8.19
CA PHE A 37 -4.05 -8.99 7.03
C PHE A 37 -2.94 -10.03 6.83
N SER A 38 -3.20 -11.02 5.99
CA SER A 38 -2.23 -12.07 5.69
C SER A 38 -1.12 -11.55 4.79
N ASN A 39 0.15 -11.80 5.14
CA ASN A 39 1.31 -11.44 4.30
C ASN A 39 1.19 -11.97 2.85
N GLN A 40 0.71 -13.21 2.68
CA GLN A 40 0.43 -13.81 1.37
C GLN A 40 -0.65 -13.05 0.56
N GLY A 41 -1.61 -12.41 1.24
CA GLY A 41 -2.65 -11.59 0.62
C GLY A 41 -2.20 -10.13 0.40
N THR A 42 -1.29 -9.62 1.24
CA THR A 42 -0.74 -8.26 1.12
C THR A 42 0.21 -8.14 -0.06
N LEU A 43 1.06 -9.14 -0.29
CA LEU A 43 2.03 -9.12 -1.40
C LEU A 43 1.41 -8.85 -2.79
N PRO A 44 0.35 -9.57 -3.24
CA PRO A 44 -0.26 -9.30 -4.54
C PRO A 44 -0.90 -7.91 -4.62
N ARG A 45 -1.41 -7.36 -3.51
CA ARG A 45 -1.94 -5.99 -3.47
C ARG A 45 -0.84 -4.94 -3.64
N LEU A 46 0.26 -5.09 -2.92
CA LEU A 46 1.44 -4.21 -3.08
C LEU A 46 1.98 -4.25 -4.51
N LYS A 47 2.05 -5.44 -5.11
CA LYS A 47 2.44 -5.58 -6.53
C LYS A 47 1.47 -4.88 -7.47
N LYS A 48 0.16 -4.95 -7.23
CA LYS A 48 -0.86 -4.26 -8.02
C LYS A 48 -0.67 -2.75 -7.93
N LEU A 49 -0.54 -2.21 -6.72
CA LEU A 49 -0.27 -0.79 -6.49
C LEU A 49 1.02 -0.31 -7.17
N ALA A 50 2.07 -1.13 -7.13
CA ALA A 50 3.31 -0.82 -7.82
C ALA A 50 3.18 -0.84 -9.34
N ASN A 51 2.40 -1.77 -9.90
CA ASN A 51 2.08 -1.77 -11.34
C ASN A 51 1.24 -0.56 -11.75
N SER A 52 0.41 -0.04 -10.84
CA SER A 52 -0.34 1.20 -11.03
C SER A 52 0.48 2.48 -10.82
N GLY A 53 1.77 2.36 -10.51
CA GLY A 53 2.65 3.52 -10.30
C GLY A 53 2.49 4.19 -8.94
N LEU A 54 1.65 3.66 -8.03
CA LEU A 54 1.36 4.25 -6.72
C LEU A 54 2.36 3.84 -5.64
N LEU A 55 3.04 2.71 -5.84
CA LEU A 55 4.15 2.27 -5.02
C LEU A 55 5.36 2.01 -5.90
N GLU A 56 6.53 2.14 -5.30
CA GLU A 56 7.75 1.60 -5.85
C GLU A 56 8.21 0.40 -5.01
N SER A 57 9.05 -0.44 -5.61
CA SER A 57 9.56 -1.62 -4.93
C SER A 57 11.00 -1.91 -5.32
N LYS A 58 11.75 -2.46 -4.37
CA LYS A 58 13.10 -2.98 -4.61
C LYS A 58 13.18 -4.42 -4.15
N SER A 59 13.60 -5.28 -5.07
CA SER A 59 13.88 -6.69 -4.79
C SER A 59 15.39 -6.92 -4.94
N GLY A 60 16.10 -6.97 -3.81
CA GLY A 60 17.55 -7.24 -3.77
C GLY A 60 17.97 -8.21 -2.67
N GLY A 61 17.01 -8.66 -1.84
CA GLY A 61 17.23 -9.55 -0.70
C GLY A 61 16.12 -10.59 -0.56
N LYS A 62 15.98 -11.19 0.63
CA LYS A 62 15.03 -12.29 0.89
C LYS A 62 13.56 -11.87 0.85
N VAL A 63 13.27 -10.59 1.11
CA VAL A 63 11.94 -10.00 1.09
C VAL A 63 12.01 -8.65 0.36
N PRO A 64 11.02 -8.32 -0.49
CA PRO A 64 10.95 -7.03 -1.15
C PRO A 64 10.60 -5.92 -0.15
N VAL A 65 11.14 -4.75 -0.42
CA VAL A 65 10.79 -3.50 0.27
C VAL A 65 9.97 -2.61 -0.65
N TRP A 66 9.12 -1.78 -0.04
CA TRP A 66 8.11 -0.98 -0.71
C TRP A 66 8.10 0.44 -0.14
N TRP A 67 7.82 1.43 -0.98
CA TRP A 67 7.64 2.82 -0.55
C TRP A 67 6.66 3.53 -1.49
N LEU A 68 6.10 4.65 -1.01
CA LEU A 68 5.23 5.48 -1.82
C LEU A 68 5.99 6.12 -2.98
N SER A 69 5.40 6.05 -4.17
CA SER A 69 5.84 6.88 -5.29
C SER A 69 5.29 8.29 -5.13
N ASN A 70 5.76 9.22 -5.97
CA ASN A 70 5.19 10.57 -6.03
C ASN A 70 3.67 10.53 -6.34
N GLU A 71 3.26 9.72 -7.31
CA GLU A 71 1.85 9.55 -7.69
C GLU A 71 1.02 8.99 -6.52
N GLY A 72 1.59 8.07 -5.73
CA GLY A 72 0.94 7.55 -4.53
C GLY A 72 0.74 8.61 -3.45
N VAL A 73 1.74 9.47 -3.22
CA VAL A 73 1.62 10.59 -2.27
C VAL A 73 0.54 11.59 -2.70
N GLU A 74 0.50 11.93 -3.99
CA GLU A 74 -0.51 12.82 -4.56
C GLU A 74 -1.92 12.23 -4.37
N MET A 75 -2.12 10.95 -4.72
CA MET A 75 -3.40 10.26 -4.54
C MET A 75 -3.90 10.28 -3.09
N VAL A 76 -3.01 9.99 -2.12
CA VAL A 76 -3.37 10.01 -0.69
C VAL A 76 -3.72 11.43 -0.25
N THR A 77 -2.91 12.42 -0.65
CA THR A 77 -3.12 13.82 -0.25
C THR A 77 -4.43 14.36 -0.82
N GLU A 78 -4.74 14.11 -2.10
CA GLU A 78 -6.02 14.48 -2.71
C GLU A 78 -7.21 13.80 -2.04
N SER A 79 -7.06 12.54 -1.62
CA SER A 79 -8.11 11.80 -0.92
C SER A 79 -8.35 12.28 0.53
N LEU A 80 -7.35 12.93 1.15
CA LEU A 80 -7.44 13.47 2.52
C LEU A 80 -7.98 14.90 2.56
N ASP A 81 -7.84 15.67 1.48
CA ASP A 81 -8.34 17.05 1.36
C ASP A 81 -9.80 17.12 0.87
N SER A 82 -10.34 16.01 0.35
CA SER A 82 -11.69 15.92 -0.23
C SER A 82 -12.81 15.54 0.75
#